data_AF-A0A443RWJ5-F1
#
_entry.id   AF-A0A443RWJ5-F1
#
_cell.length_a   1.000
_cell.length_b   1.000
_cell.length_c   1.000
_cell.angle_alpha   90.00
_cell.angle_beta   90.00
_cell.angle_gamma   90.00
#
_symmetry.space_group_name_H-M   'P 1'
#
loop_
_entity.id
_entity.type
_entity.pdbx_description
1 polymer ?
#
loop_
_entity_poly.entity_id
_entity_poly.type
_entity_poly.pdbx_seq_one_letter_code
_entity_poly.pdbx_strand_id
1 'polypeptide(L)' 'MEVEKTCRICFTQENQEEMIAPCGCKGSIEYIHIDCLKRWVTTSGKIQCDLCTVLTRTVPCAHNET' A
#
# COMPACT_ATOMS: atom_id res chain seq x y z
N MET A 1 15.15 20.41 1.86
CA MET A 1 13.85 19.98 1.29
C MET A 1 13.60 18.60 1.85
N GLU A 2 12.69 18.48 2.81
CA GLU A 2 12.29 17.18 3.36
C GLU A 2 11.39 16.51 2.31
N VAL A 3 11.72 15.29 1.87
CA VAL A 3 10.84 14.54 0.99
C VAL A 3 9.78 13.92 1.88
N GLU A 4 8.66 14.63 2.02
CA GLU A 4 7.50 14.20 2.80
C GLU A 4 6.94 12.89 2.24
N LYS A 5 6.95 11.85 3.09
CA LYS A 5 6.44 10.53 2.74
C LYS A 5 4.94 10.52 2.98
N THR A 6 4.16 10.71 1.93
CA THR A 6 2.71 10.82 2.04
C THR A 6 2.02 9.58 1.47
N CYS A 7 0.98 9.08 2.16
CA CYS A 7 0.25 7.90 1.71
C CYS A 7 -0.52 8.23 0.42
N ARG A 8 -0.33 7.48 -0.67
CA ARG A 8 -1.04 7.76 -1.95
C ARG A 8 -2.56 7.51 -1.94
N ILE A 9 -3.10 6.96 -0.86
CA ILE A 9 -4.54 6.64 -0.74
C ILE A 9 -5.26 7.71 0.07
N CYS A 10 -4.75 8.03 1.26
CA CYS A 10 -5.37 9.02 2.15
C CYS A 10 -4.71 10.41 2.09
N PHE A 11 -3.58 10.54 1.38
CA PHE A 11 -2.80 11.77 1.26
C PHE A 11 -2.34 12.35 2.60
N THR A 12 -2.07 11.47 3.57
CA THR A 12 -1.67 11.84 4.94
C THR A 12 -0.34 11.18 5.29
N GLN A 13 0.45 11.86 6.11
CA GLN A 13 1.71 11.38 6.69
C GLN A 13 1.62 11.18 8.22
N GLU A 14 0.58 11.74 8.84
CA GLU A 14 0.37 11.84 10.29
C GLU A 14 -0.12 10.55 10.95
N ASN A 15 -0.24 9.45 10.20
CA ASN A 15 -0.71 8.21 10.79
C ASN A 15 0.43 7.54 11.56
N GLN A 16 0.18 7.12 12.80
CA GLN A 16 1.15 6.34 13.59
C GLN A 16 1.41 4.94 13.00
N GLU A 17 0.66 4.57 11.97
CA GLU A 17 0.84 3.33 11.23
C GLU A 17 2.10 3.35 10.36
N GLU A 18 2.79 2.20 10.30
CA GLU A 18 3.94 2.05 9.41
C GLU A 18 3.53 2.19 7.95
N MET A 19 4.26 3.03 7.22
CA MET A 19 4.17 3.14 5.78
C MET A 19 5.10 2.14 5.13
N ILE A 20 4.56 1.37 4.19
CA ILE A 20 5.33 0.38 3.44
C ILE A 20 5.42 0.77 1.97
N ALA A 21 6.47 0.27 1.32
CA ALA A 21 6.58 0.27 -0.13
C ALA A 21 6.18 -1.12 -0.67
N PRO A 22 4.90 -1.31 -1.05
CA PRO A 22 4.42 -2.63 -1.47
C PRO A 22 4.97 -3.06 -2.83
N CYS A 23 5.60 -2.15 -3.58
CA CYS A 23 6.24 -2.40 -4.85
C CYS A 23 7.49 -1.51 -4.99
N GLY A 24 8.40 -1.84 -5.90
CA GLY A 24 9.63 -1.05 -6.15
C GLY A 24 9.42 0.25 -6.92
N CYS A 25 8.17 0.73 -7.02
CA CYS A 25 7.83 1.97 -7.67
C CYS A 25 8.38 3.16 -6.84
N LYS A 26 9.19 4.04 -7.44
CA LYS A 26 9.85 5.17 -6.77
C LYS A 26 9.03 6.46 -6.87
N GLY A 27 9.08 7.33 -5.85
CA GLY A 27 8.43 8.65 -5.83
C GLY A 27 7.21 8.73 -4.91
N SER A 28 6.26 9.62 -5.19
CA SER A 28 5.07 9.88 -4.33
C SER A 28 4.11 8.70 -4.15
N ILE A 29 4.31 7.63 -4.92
CA ILE A 29 3.54 6.38 -4.89
C ILE A 29 4.25 5.27 -4.11
N GLU A 30 5.45 5.55 -3.61
CA GLU A 30 6.28 4.61 -2.86
C GLU A 30 5.62 4.24 -1.54
N TYR A 31 4.98 5.19 -0.85
CA TYR A 31 4.50 4.98 0.51
C TYR A 31 2.98 4.84 0.59
N ILE A 32 2.54 3.78 1.27
CA ILE A 32 1.15 3.53 1.61
C ILE A 32 1.08 3.00 3.05
N HIS A 33 0.10 3.45 3.83
CA HIS A 33 -0.20 2.84 5.13
C HIS A 33 -0.70 1.39 4.95
N ILE A 34 -0.27 0.49 5.81
CA ILE A 34 -0.68 -0.93 5.76
C ILE A 34 -2.21 -1.08 5.70
N ASP A 35 -2.96 -0.32 6.50
CA ASP A 35 -4.43 -0.40 6.49
C ASP A 35 -5.04 0.19 5.22
N CYS A 36 -4.49 1.30 4.71
CA CYS A 36 -4.89 1.85 3.43
C CYS A 36 -4.67 0.85 2.29
N LEU A 37 -3.53 0.14 2.29
CA LEU A 37 -3.24 -0.90 1.31
C LEU A 37 -4.26 -2.04 1.40
N LYS A 38 -4.53 -2.54 2.61
CA LYS A 38 -5.54 -3.60 2.84
C LYS A 38 -6.90 -3.17 2.31
N ARG A 39 -7.38 -1.98 2.70
CA ARG A 39 -8.66 -1.45 2.22
C ARG A 39 -8.69 -1.31 0.70
N TRP A 40 -7.62 -0.81 0.10
CA TRP A 40 -7.53 -0.64 -1.35
C TRP A 40 -7.58 -1.98 -2.09
N VAL A 41 -6.87 -3.00 -1.62
CA VAL A 41 -6.94 -4.36 -2.20
C VAL A 41 -8.33 -4.96 -2.02
N THR A 42 -8.92 -4.87 -0.82
CA THR A 42 -10.28 -5.36 -0.54
C THR A 42 -11.32 -4.66 -1.41
N THR A 43 -11.15 -3.36 -1.68
CA THR A 43 -12.10 -2.56 -2.46
C THR A 43 -11.89 -2.72 -3.97
N SER A 44 -10.63 -2.76 -4.42
CA SER A 44 -10.29 -2.87 -5.85
C SER A 44 -10.33 -4.31 -6.35
N GLY A 45 -10.28 -5.30 -5.46
CA GLY A 45 -10.13 -6.72 -5.80
C GLY A 45 -8.80 -7.06 -6.47
N LYS A 46 -7.85 -6.12 -6.49
CA LYS A 46 -6.56 -6.22 -7.19
C LYS A 46 -5.44 -6.16 -6.18
N ILE A 47 -4.61 -7.19 -6.16
CA ILE A 47 -3.34 -7.25 -5.41
C ILE A 47 -2.16 -6.73 -6.24
N GLN A 48 -2.41 -6.09 -7.37
CA GLN A 48 -1.37 -5.72 -8.33
C GLN A 48 -1.23 -4.21 -8.40
N CYS A 49 0.00 -3.69 -8.39
CA CYS A 49 0.25 -2.28 -8.63
C CYS A 49 -0.12 -1.91 -10.08
N ASP A 50 -0.98 -0.89 -10.26
CA ASP A 50 -1.36 -0.38 -11.59
C ASP A 50 -0.17 0.18 -12.41
N LEU A 51 0.96 0.48 -11.76
CA LEU A 51 2.12 1.12 -12.42
C LEU A 51 3.24 0.14 -12.77
N CYS A 52 3.55 -0.79 -11.86
CA CYS A 52 4.67 -1.71 -12.04
C CYS A 52 4.25 -3.18 -12.15
N THR A 53 2.95 -3.51 -12.18
CA THR A 53 2.43 -4.89 -12.31
C THR A 53 2.88 -5.84 -11.18
N VAL A 54 3.64 -5.35 -10.20
CA VAL A 54 4.15 -6.11 -9.06
C VAL A 54 3.04 -6.31 -8.03
N LEU A 55 3.00 -7.50 -7.45
CA LEU A 55 2.09 -7.83 -6.35
C LEU A 55 2.37 -6.91 -5.15
N THR A 56 1.37 -6.15 -4.75
CA THR A 56 1.42 -5.40 -3.50
C THR A 56 1.49 -6.42 -2.38
N ARG A 57 2.55 -6.34 -1.57
CA ARG A 57 2.82 -7.32 -0.50
C ARG A 57 1.83 -7.13 0.67
N THR A 58 0.56 -7.43 0.45
CA THR A 58 -0.43 -7.55 1.52
C THR A 58 -0.21 -8.88 2.21
N VAL A 59 -0.06 -8.83 3.54
CA VAL A 59 -0.06 -10.01 4.42
C VAL A 59 -1.17 -10.95 3.93
N PRO A 60 -0.87 -12.22 3.62
CA PRO A 60 -1.88 -13.14 3.11
C PRO A 60 -3.02 -13.19 4.13
N CYS A 61 -4.25 -12.93 3.68
CA CYS A 61 -5.41 -13.33 4.44
C CYS A 61 -5.25 -14.85 4.58
N ALA A 62 -5.06 -15.33 5.80
CA ALA A 62 -5.27 -16.73 6.14
C ALA A 62 -6.76 -16.99 5.91
N HIS A 63 -7.13 -17.24 4.66
CA HIS A 63 -8.34 -17.97 4.38
C HIS A 63 -8.01 -19.39 4.78
N ASN A 64 -8.44 -19.73 5.99
CA ASN A 64 -8.47 -21.09 6.48
C ASN A 64 -9.43 -21.81 5.54
N GLU A 65 -8.89 -22.35 4.46
CA GLU A 65 -9.54 -23.34 3.61
C GLU A 65 -9.88 -24.54 4.51
N THR A 66 -11.19 -24.73 4.73
CA THR A 66 -11.77 -25.97 5.27
C THR A 66 -12.43 -26.70 4.12
#